data_AF-X5YJQ0-F1
#
_entry.id   AF-X5YJQ0-F1
#
_cell.length_a   1.000
_cell.length_b   1.000
_cell.length_c   1.000
_cell.angle_alpha   90.00
_cell.angle_beta   90.00
_cell.angle_gamma   90.00
#
_symmetry.space_group_name_H-M   'P 1'
#
loop_
_entity.id
_entity.type
_entity.pdbx_description
1 polymer ?
#
loop_
_entity_poly.entity_id
_entity_poly.type
_entity_poly.pdbx_seq_one_letter_code
_entity_poly.pdbx_strand_id
1 'polypeptide(L)' 'MRRAAGKAQAEIASVLKIKQPSVSKIEKQADMYLSTLKSCVEAIGGQLELVVRLPSIPERIDTRQLPT' A
#
# COMPACT_ATOMS: atom_id res chain seq x y z
N MET A 1 -0.21 2.01 2.34
CA MET A 1 -1.15 2.80 1.50
C MET A 1 -1.77 3.98 2.24
N ARG A 2 -2.49 3.79 3.35
CA ARG A 2 -3.11 4.93 4.10
C ARG A 2 -2.13 6.04 4.49
N ARG A 3 -0.88 5.69 4.83
CA ARG A 3 0.17 6.65 5.20
C ARG A 3 0.55 7.55 4.03
N ALA A 4 0.58 7.01 2.81
CA ALA A 4 0.80 7.79 1.59
C ALA A 4 -0.37 8.76 1.32
N ALA A 5 -1.58 8.43 1.80
CA ALA A 5 -2.72 9.33 1.79
C ALA A 5 -2.81 10.25 3.03
N GLY A 6 -1.81 10.26 3.91
CA GLY A 6 -1.82 11.06 5.15
C GLY A 6 -2.85 10.61 6.19
N LYS A 7 -3.34 9.36 6.13
CA LYS A 7 -4.43 8.85 6.97
C LYS A 7 -3.97 7.96 8.12
N ALA A 8 -4.50 8.22 9.31
CA ALA A 8 -4.41 7.36 10.48
C ALA A 8 -5.33 6.14 10.36
N GLN A 9 -5.02 5.05 11.07
CA GLN A 9 -5.88 3.86 11.08
C GLN A 9 -7.26 4.15 11.67
N ALA A 10 -7.35 5.06 12.66
CA ALA A 10 -8.62 5.44 13.26
C ALA A 10 -9.55 6.17 12.27
N GLU A 11 -9.00 7.02 11.41
CA GLU A 11 -9.76 7.69 10.34
C GLU A 11 -10.32 6.65 9.35
N ILE A 12 -9.48 5.72 8.91
CA ILE A 12 -9.91 4.64 8.01
C ILE A 12 -10.97 3.74 8.69
N ALA A 13 -10.78 3.42 9.96
CA ALA A 13 -11.71 2.62 10.74
C ALA A 13 -13.09 3.28 10.84
N SER A 14 -13.12 4.60 11.08
CA SER A 14 -14.35 5.41 11.13
C SER A 14 -15.08 5.40 9.80
N VAL A 15 -14.38 5.64 8.69
CA VAL A 15 -14.95 5.62 7.33
C VAL A 15 -15.53 4.24 6.99
N LEU A 16 -14.79 3.18 7.33
CA LEU A 16 -15.19 1.79 7.05
C LEU A 16 -16.17 1.22 8.09
N LYS A 17 -16.53 1.99 9.13
CA LYS A 17 -17.41 1.56 10.25
C LYS A 17 -16.94 0.26 10.92
N ILE A 18 -15.63 0.10 11.09
CA ILE A 18 -15.00 -1.03 11.77
C ILE A 18 -14.12 -0.54 12.93
N LYS A 19 -13.65 -1.46 13.76
CA LYS A 19 -12.69 -1.13 14.83
C LYS A 19 -11.29 -0.95 14.24
N GLN A 20 -10.50 -0.04 14.81
CA GLN A 20 -9.12 0.21 14.39
C GLN A 20 -8.21 -1.05 14.41
N PRO A 21 -8.33 -2.00 15.35
CA PRO A 21 -7.61 -3.26 15.29
C PRO A 21 -7.93 -4.10 14.03
N SER A 22 -9.15 -4.01 13.49
CA SER A 22 -9.54 -4.67 12.25
C SER A 22 -8.78 -4.08 11.05
N VAL A 23 -8.57 -2.75 11.03
CA VAL A 23 -7.72 -2.10 10.01
C VAL A 23 -6.29 -2.62 10.08
N SER A 24 -5.71 -2.70 11.28
CA SER A 24 -4.36 -3.23 11.48
C SER A 24 -4.23 -4.68 10.99
N LYS A 25 -5.23 -5.52 11.26
CA LYS A 25 -5.28 -6.91 10.77
C LYS A 25 -5.33 -6.98 9.25
N ILE A 26 -6.17 -6.16 8.62
CA ILE A 26 -6.30 -6.08 7.15
C ILE A 26 -4.97 -5.63 6.52
N GLU A 27 -4.32 -4.59 7.05
CA GLU A 27 -3.04 -4.11 6.54
C GLU A 27 -1.95 -5.19 6.60
N LYS A 28 -1.86 -5.94 7.71
CA LYS A 28 -0.89 -7.05 7.85
C LYS A 28 -1.17 -8.20 6.87
N GLN A 29 -2.44 -8.58 6.70
CA GLN A 29 -2.81 -9.63 5.76
C GLN A 29 -2.49 -9.21 4.31
N ALA A 30 -2.84 -7.97 3.95
CA ALA A 30 -2.53 -7.43 2.63
C ALA A 30 -1.02 -7.39 2.35
N ASP A 31 -0.21 -7.01 3.34
CA ASP A 31 1.27 -7.02 3.22
C ASP A 31 1.82 -8.42 2.94
N MET A 32 1.32 -9.44 3.66
CA MET A 32 1.69 -10.84 3.42
C MET A 32 1.29 -11.32 2.02
N TYR A 33 0.08 -10.97 1.57
CA TYR A 33 -0.37 -11.36 0.23
C TYR A 33 0.42 -10.65 -0.88
N LEU A 34 0.70 -9.36 -0.73
CA LEU A 34 1.48 -8.59 -1.71
C LEU A 34 2.93 -9.05 -1.80
N SER A 35 3.56 -9.40 -0.67
CA SER A 35 4.92 -9.96 -0.68
C SER A 35 4.96 -11.33 -1.35
N THR A 36 3.96 -12.18 -1.11
CA THR A 36 3.83 -13.47 -1.81
C THR A 36 3.65 -13.27 -3.31
N LEU A 37 2.72 -12.39 -3.70
CA LEU A 37 2.45 -12.10 -5.11
C LEU A 37 3.68 -11.52 -5.82
N LYS A 38 4.41 -10.61 -5.15
CA LYS A 38 5.67 -10.07 -5.65
C LYS A 38 6.66 -11.20 -5.92
N SER A 39 6.89 -12.09 -4.96
CA SER A 39 7.80 -13.23 -5.13
C SER A 39 7.39 -14.13 -6.30
N CYS A 40 6.09 -14.38 -6.47
CA CYS A 40 5.60 -15.16 -7.61
C CYS A 40 5.87 -14.47 -8.96
N VAL A 41 5.63 -13.16 -9.05
CA VAL A 41 5.87 -12.37 -10.28
C VAL A 41 7.37 -12.30 -10.60
N GLU A 42 8.21 -12.10 -9.60
CA GLU A 42 9.68 -12.06 -9.79
C GLU A 42 10.23 -13.43 -10.18
N ALA A 43 9.68 -14.52 -9.64
CA ALA A 43 10.09 -15.89 -9.99
C ALA A 43 9.84 -16.25 -11.47
N ILE A 44 8.88 -15.59 -12.12
CA ILE A 44 8.61 -15.76 -13.57
C ILE A 44 9.29 -14.69 -14.43
N GLY A 45 10.19 -13.88 -13.86
CA GLY A 45 10.91 -12.80 -14.57
C GLY A 45 10.07 -11.54 -14.83
N GLY A 46 8.92 -11.40 -14.17
CA GLY A 46 8.08 -10.21 -14.25
C GLY A 46 8.43 -9.16 -13.18
N GLN A 47 7.83 -7.98 -13.30
CA GLN A 47 7.89 -6.92 -12.31
C GLN A 47 6.48 -6.57 -11.84
N LEU A 48 6.28 -6.52 -10.51
CA LEU A 48 5.00 -6.12 -9.93
C LEU A 48 4.99 -4.60 -9.69
N GLU A 49 4.05 -3.91 -10.34
CA GLU A 49 3.74 -2.50 -10.06
C GLU A 49 2.36 -2.38 -9.41
N LEU A 50 2.29 -1.67 -8.27
CA LEU A 50 1.02 -1.35 -7.61
C LEU A 50 0.71 0.13 -7.78
N VAL A 51 -0.36 0.45 -8.53
CA VAL A 51 -0.80 1.82 -8.78
C VAL A 51 -2.02 2.15 -7.91
N VAL A 52 -1.86 3.12 -7.01
CA VAL A 52 -2.95 3.67 -6.20
C VAL A 52 -3.30 5.07 -6.72
N ARG A 53 -4.53 5.25 -7.21
CA ARG A 53 -5.03 6.56 -7.66
C ARG A 53 -5.73 7.26 -6.52
N LEU A 54 -5.19 8.40 -6.11
CA LEU A 54 -5.76 9.25 -5.07
C LEU A 54 -6.10 10.59 -5.71
N PRO A 55 -7.34 11.09 -5.56
CA PRO A 55 -7.81 12.29 -6.28
C PRO A 55 -7.05 13.58 -5.90
N SER A 56 -6.18 13.54 -4.89
CA SER A 56 -5.49 14.72 -4.33
C SER A 56 -3.97 14.58 -4.26
N ILE A 57 -3.37 13.54 -4.86
CA ILE A 57 -1.91 13.32 -4.82
C ILE A 57 -1.35 13.29 -6.24
N PRO A 58 -0.89 14.43 -6.78
CA PRO A 58 -0.17 14.46 -8.03
C PRO A 58 1.30 14.14 -7.74
N GLU A 59 1.67 12.90 -7.42
CA GLU A 59 3.10 12.54 -7.43
C GLU A 59 3.34 11.05 -7.66
N ARG A 60 3.80 10.75 -8.88
CA ARG A 60 4.56 9.53 -9.19
C ARG A 60 5.98 9.78 -8.66
N ILE A 61 6.37 9.14 -7.57
CA ILE A 61 7.78 9.08 -7.18
C ILE A 61 8.39 7.84 -7.83
N ASP A 62 9.17 8.07 -8.89
CA ASP A 62 10.08 7.09 -9.50
C ASP A 62 11.36 7.04 -8.65
N THR A 63 11.75 5.84 -8.19
CA THR A 63 12.89 5.64 -7.28
C THR A 63 14.26 5.72 -7.94
N ARG A 64 14.37 6.27 -9.16
CA ARG A 64 15.65 6.53 -9.85
C ARG A 64 16.36 7.84 -9.44
N GLN A 65 15.81 8.61 -8.50
CA GLN A 65 16.44 9.83 -7.97
C GLN A 65 16.72 9.73 -6.47
N LEU A 66 17.87 9.16 -6.12
CA LEU A 66 18.58 9.47 -4.88
C LEU A 66 20.02 9.83 -5.29
N PRO A 67 20.51 11.05 -5.04
CA PRO A 67 21.91 11.37 -5.23
C PRO A 67 22.77 10.65 -4.19
N THR A 68 24.01 10.36 -4.60
CA THR A 68 25.06 9.60 -3.89
C THR A 68 25.34 10.11 -2.48
#